data_AF-A0A5C8STM0-F1
#
_entry.id   AF-A0A5C8STM0-F1
#
_cell.length_a   1.000
_cell.length_b   1.000
_cell.length_c   1.000
_cell.angle_alpha   90.00
_cell.angle_beta   90.00
_cell.angle_gamma   90.00
#
_symmetry.space_group_name_H-M   'P 1'
#
loop_
_entity.id
_entity.type
_entity.pdbx_description
1 polymer ?
#
loop_
_entity_poly.entity_id
_entity_poly.type
_entity_poly.pdbx_seq_one_letter_code
_entity_poly.pdbx_strand_id
1 'polypeptide(L)'
;MIPESQSCRCDETRGQAAIEQALARAFWQALDGQVLPVMAALEAASRTVGALYGQIAAAHGAGTTCACGWVPDPDGDLIVLEAHLAAAILQPRAPDLARMEAAGSA
;
A
#
# COMPACT_ATOMS: atom_id res chain seq x y z
N MET A 1 -14.28 5.63 -27.27
CA MET A 1 -13.11 4.72 -27.24
C MET A 1 -12.11 5.35 -26.28
N ILE A 2 -11.98 4.81 -25.06
CA ILE A 2 -11.03 5.35 -24.08
C ILE A 2 -9.63 4.88 -24.53
N PRO A 3 -8.62 5.77 -24.58
CA PRO A 3 -7.28 5.38 -24.98
C PRO A 3 -6.73 4.31 -24.01
N GLU A 4 -6.12 3.25 -24.55
CA GLU A 4 -5.65 2.07 -23.78
C GLU A 4 -4.73 2.45 -22.61
N SER A 5 -3.95 3.53 -22.74
CA SER A 5 -3.08 4.08 -21.69
C SER A 5 -3.83 4.67 -20.49
N GLN A 6 -5.10 5.07 -20.65
CA GLN A 6 -5.95 5.55 -19.56
C GLN A 6 -6.66 4.39 -18.85
N SER A 7 -6.99 3.32 -19.57
CA SER A 7 -7.52 2.08 -18.98
C SER A 7 -6.49 1.42 -18.07
N CYS A 8 -5.24 1.28 -18.52
CA CYS A 8 -4.14 0.69 -17.74
C CYS A 8 -3.92 1.42 -16.40
N ARG A 9 -3.93 2.76 -16.42
CA ARG A 9 -3.80 3.58 -15.20
C ARG A 9 -4.98 3.43 -14.24
N CYS A 10 -6.20 3.31 -14.74
CA CYS A 10 -7.38 3.05 -13.90
C CYS A 10 -7.32 1.68 -13.23
N ASP A 11 -6.84 0.66 -13.94
CA ASP A 11 -6.68 -0.69 -13.40
C ASP A 11 -5.56 -0.79 -12.37
N GLU A 12 -4.42 -0.12 -12.61
CA GLU A 12 -3.32 0.03 -11.65
C GLU A 12 -3.79 0.74 -10.37
N THR A 13 -4.50 1.86 -10.51
CA THR A 13 -5.07 2.61 -9.38
C THR A 13 -6.08 1.76 -8.59
N ARG A 14 -6.92 0.98 -9.29
CA ARG A 14 -7.88 0.07 -8.65
C ARG A 14 -7.16 -1.05 -7.89
N GLY A 15 -6.12 -1.63 -8.49
CA GLY A 15 -5.29 -2.67 -7.87
C GLY A 15 -4.61 -2.16 -6.60
N GLN A 16 -4.02 -0.96 -6.65
CA GLN A 16 -3.42 -0.29 -5.50
C GLN A 16 -4.46 -0.09 -4.38
N ALA A 17 -5.62 0.51 -4.69
CA ALA A 17 -6.66 0.75 -3.70
C ALA A 17 -7.19 -0.54 -3.06
N ALA A 18 -7.27 -1.63 -3.81
CA ALA A 18 -7.70 -2.93 -3.28
C ALA A 18 -6.71 -3.49 -2.24
N ILE A 19 -5.39 -3.36 -2.50
CA ILE A 19 -4.34 -3.77 -1.57
C ILE A 19 -4.39 -2.90 -0.30
N GLU A 20 -4.42 -1.58 -0.45
CA GLU A 20 -4.48 -0.64 0.67
C GLU A 20 -5.70 -0.92 1.58
N GLN A 21 -6.87 -1.15 1.00
CA GLN A 21 -8.09 -1.49 1.75
C GLN A 21 -8.00 -2.86 2.44
N ALA A 22 -7.39 -3.86 1.81
CA ALA A 22 -7.20 -5.17 2.43
C ALA A 22 -6.27 -5.07 3.66
N LEU A 23 -5.13 -4.38 3.51
CA LEU A 23 -4.16 -4.15 4.59
C LEU A 23 -4.76 -3.34 5.73
N ALA A 24 -5.45 -2.23 5.43
CA ALA A 24 -6.09 -1.39 6.44
C ALA A 24 -7.13 -2.17 7.25
N ARG A 25 -7.96 -2.99 6.59
CA ARG A 25 -8.96 -3.83 7.28
C ARG A 25 -8.30 -4.84 8.22
N ALA A 26 -7.30 -5.58 7.74
CA ALA A 26 -6.58 -6.56 8.55
C ALA A 26 -5.89 -5.90 9.75
N PHE A 27 -5.28 -4.73 9.54
CA PHE A 27 -4.62 -3.96 10.60
C PHE A 27 -5.60 -3.51 11.69
N TRP A 28 -6.73 -2.91 11.31
CA TRP A 28 -7.73 -2.47 12.28
C TRP A 28 -8.41 -3.63 13.01
N GLN A 29 -8.65 -4.75 12.33
CA GLN A 29 -9.16 -5.97 12.97
C GLN A 29 -8.19 -6.51 14.03
N ALA A 30 -6.88 -6.39 13.82
CA ALA A 30 -5.88 -6.82 14.81
C ALA A 30 -5.79 -5.89 16.04
N LEU A 31 -6.19 -4.62 15.89
CA LEU A 31 -6.24 -3.64 16.99
C LEU A 31 -7.56 -3.67 17.75
N ASP A 32 -8.65 -4.06 17.09
CA ASP A 32 -9.94 -4.26 17.72
C ASP A 32 -9.85 -5.36 18.79
N GLY A 33 -10.36 -5.09 19.99
CA GLY A 33 -10.23 -6.00 21.13
C GLY A 33 -8.92 -5.96 21.92
N GLN A 34 -8.02 -4.98 21.69
CA GLN A 34 -6.81 -4.72 22.52
C GLN A 34 -5.78 -5.88 22.58
N VAL A 35 -5.70 -6.73 21.55
CA VAL A 35 -4.77 -7.89 21.57
C VAL A 35 -3.31 -7.47 21.37
N LEU A 36 -3.04 -6.33 20.70
CA LEU A 36 -1.69 -5.86 20.39
C LEU A 36 -1.50 -4.36 20.65
N PRO A 37 -0.38 -3.93 21.26
CA PRO A 37 0.05 -2.53 21.25
C PRO A 37 0.25 -2.02 19.82
N VAL A 38 0.01 -0.72 19.59
CA VAL A 38 0.09 -0.09 18.25
C VAL A 38 1.43 -0.36 17.56
N MET A 39 2.55 -0.19 18.27
CA MET A 39 3.87 -0.45 17.69
C MET A 39 4.07 -1.94 17.34
N ALA A 40 3.55 -2.86 18.15
CA ALA A 40 3.63 -4.29 17.86
C ALA A 40 2.83 -4.66 16.58
N ALA A 41 1.68 -4.01 16.36
CA ALA A 41 0.91 -4.17 15.13
C ALA A 41 1.67 -3.62 13.90
N LEU A 42 2.32 -2.46 14.03
CA LEU A 42 3.15 -1.89 12.97
C LEU A 42 4.36 -2.77 12.65
N GLU A 43 5.06 -3.28 13.67
CA GLU A 43 6.18 -4.22 13.49
C GLU A 43 5.75 -5.53 12.82
N ALA A 44 4.56 -6.04 13.17
CA ALA A 44 4.00 -7.23 12.53
C ALA A 44 3.65 -6.96 11.05
N ALA A 45 3.08 -5.80 10.74
CA ALA A 45 2.80 -5.39 9.37
C ALA A 45 4.10 -5.26 8.56
N SER A 46 5.12 -4.58 9.07
CA SER A 46 6.42 -4.42 8.41
C SER A 46 7.10 -5.75 8.12
N ARG A 47 7.12 -6.68 9.10
CA ARG A 47 7.66 -8.03 8.88
C ARG A 47 6.90 -8.80 7.80
N THR A 48 5.59 -8.64 7.75
CA THR A 48 4.74 -9.27 6.72
C THR A 48 5.06 -8.73 5.33
N VAL A 49 5.18 -7.41 5.19
CA VAL A 49 5.58 -6.75 3.93
C VAL A 49 6.97 -7.23 3.49
N GLY A 50 7.94 -7.28 4.40
CA GLY A 50 9.29 -7.79 4.10
C GLY A 50 9.30 -9.25 3.65
N ALA A 51 8.47 -10.11 4.25
CA ALA A 51 8.33 -11.50 3.84
C ALA A 51 7.69 -11.64 2.44
N LEU A 52 6.69 -10.81 2.12
CA LEU A 52 6.09 -10.76 0.79
C LEU A 52 7.08 -10.26 -0.26
N TYR A 53 7.84 -9.20 0.06
CA TYR A 53 8.93 -8.71 -0.79
C TYR A 53 9.91 -9.84 -1.11
N GLY A 54 10.38 -10.59 -0.10
CA GLY A 54 11.31 -11.70 -0.32
C GLY A 54 10.73 -12.80 -1.22
N GLN A 55 9.45 -13.13 -1.07
CA GLN A 55 8.76 -14.10 -1.95
C GLN A 55 8.69 -13.60 -3.40
N ILE A 56 8.33 -12.34 -3.59
CA ILE A 56 8.23 -11.72 -4.92
C ILE A 56 9.62 -11.61 -5.53
N ALA A 57 10.62 -11.12 -4.80
CA ALA A 57 12.01 -11.03 -5.25
C ALA A 57 12.56 -12.40 -5.68
N ALA A 58 12.30 -13.46 -4.91
CA ALA A 58 12.69 -14.82 -5.28
C ALA A 58 12.06 -15.28 -6.60
N ALA A 59 10.80 -14.92 -6.87
CA ALA A 59 10.14 -15.20 -8.14
C ALA A 59 10.70 -14.38 -9.33
N HIS A 60 11.49 -13.33 -9.06
CA HIS A 60 12.11 -12.44 -10.06
C HIS A 60 13.65 -12.58 -10.13
N GLY A 61 14.22 -13.51 -9.36
CA GLY A 61 15.67 -13.74 -9.30
C GLY A 61 16.25 -14.43 -10.53
N ALA A 62 17.58 -14.64 -10.51
CA ALA A 62 18.32 -15.24 -11.62
C ALA A 62 17.74 -16.60 -12.04
N GLY A 63 17.24 -16.68 -13.28
CA GLY A 63 16.66 -17.89 -13.87
C GLY A 63 15.14 -17.87 -14.03
N THR A 64 14.44 -16.81 -13.62
CA THR A 64 13.00 -16.66 -13.88
C THR A 64 12.74 -15.84 -15.15
N THR A 65 11.62 -16.12 -15.81
CA THR A 65 11.24 -15.51 -17.10
C THR A 65 10.23 -14.37 -16.94
N CYS A 66 10.23 -13.63 -15.82
CA CYS A 66 9.27 -12.54 -15.65
C CYS A 66 9.53 -11.45 -16.69
N ALA A 67 8.55 -11.19 -17.55
CA ALA A 67 8.59 -10.11 -18.54
C ALA A 67 8.14 -8.75 -17.96
N CYS A 68 7.88 -8.69 -16.65
CA CYS A 68 7.38 -7.51 -15.94
C CYS A 68 8.41 -6.39 -15.82
N GLY A 69 9.70 -6.67 -16.04
CA GLY A 69 10.78 -5.67 -16.09
C GLY A 69 11.27 -5.16 -14.74
N TRP A 70 10.66 -5.58 -13.62
CA TRP A 70 11.18 -5.29 -12.28
C TRP A 70 12.31 -6.25 -11.92
N VAL A 71 13.43 -5.70 -11.44
CA VAL A 71 14.60 -6.44 -10.95
C VAL A 71 14.75 -6.09 -9.47
N PRO A 72 14.74 -7.07 -8.55
CA PRO A 72 14.85 -6.78 -7.12
C PRO A 72 16.19 -6.14 -6.78
N ASP A 73 16.16 -5.00 -6.09
CA ASP A 73 17.31 -4.31 -5.51
C ASP A 73 17.00 -4.00 -4.05
N PRO A 74 17.32 -4.89 -3.10
CA PRO A 74 16.87 -4.75 -1.71
C PRO A 74 17.24 -3.41 -1.07
N ASP A 75 18.42 -2.88 -1.38
CA ASP A 75 18.90 -1.62 -0.80
C ASP A 75 18.14 -0.43 -1.41
N GLY A 76 18.00 -0.40 -2.75
CA GLY A 76 17.26 0.65 -3.45
C GLY A 76 15.75 0.62 -3.17
N ASP A 77 15.16 -0.58 -3.18
CA ASP A 77 13.74 -0.80 -2.93
C ASP A 77 13.36 -0.39 -1.51
N LEU A 78 14.20 -0.69 -0.51
CA LEU A 78 13.94 -0.30 0.88
C LEU A 78 13.89 1.22 1.05
N ILE A 79 14.80 1.95 0.41
CA ILE A 79 14.80 3.43 0.42
C ILE A 79 13.49 3.98 -0.15
N VAL A 80 13.00 3.40 -1.24
CA VAL A 80 11.72 3.80 -1.86
C VAL A 80 10.55 3.53 -0.91
N LEU A 81 10.51 2.34 -0.28
CA LEU A 81 9.47 1.98 0.68
C LEU A 81 9.47 2.91 1.91
N GLU A 82 10.65 3.23 2.45
CA GLU A 82 10.81 4.19 3.54
C GLU A 82 10.32 5.58 3.15
N ALA A 83 10.63 6.04 1.93
CA ALA A 83 10.16 7.32 1.42
C ALA A 83 8.63 7.38 1.30
N HIS A 84 7.99 6.31 0.82
CA HIS A 84 6.52 6.22 0.76
C HIS A 84 5.89 6.25 2.15
N LEU A 85 6.46 5.52 3.12
CA LEU A 85 5.99 5.53 4.50
C LEU A 85 6.12 6.93 5.12
N ALA A 86 7.29 7.57 4.96
CA ALA A 86 7.52 8.92 5.44
C ALA A 86 6.54 9.92 4.82
N ALA A 87 6.31 9.84 3.50
CA ALA A 87 5.34 10.67 2.82
C ALA A 87 3.91 10.47 3.38
N ALA A 88 3.48 9.22 3.59
CA ALA A 88 2.16 8.91 4.13
C ALA A 88 1.97 9.45 5.56
N ILE A 89 3.00 9.42 6.40
CA ILE A 89 2.97 9.99 7.76
C ILE A 89 2.80 11.53 7.70
N LEU A 90 3.44 12.18 6.74
CA LEU A 90 3.43 13.63 6.59
C LEU A 90 2.18 14.15 5.85
N GLN A 91 1.45 13.28 5.15
CA GLN A 91 0.24 13.67 4.42
C GLN A 91 -0.86 14.14 5.38
N PRO A 92 -1.43 15.34 5.18
CA PRO A 92 -2.59 15.79 5.93
C PRO A 92 -3.74 14.78 5.72
N ARG A 93 -4.30 14.26 6.81
CA ARG A 93 -5.55 13.49 6.72
C ARG A 93 -6.60 14.37 6.05
N ALA A 94 -7.21 13.88 4.97
CA ALA A 94 -8.29 14.59 4.29
C ALA A 94 -9.32 15.06 5.34
N PRO A 95 -9.82 16.30 5.24
CA PRO A 95 -10.81 16.81 6.18
C PRO A 95 -11.98 15.83 6.23
N ASP A 96 -12.41 15.52 7.45
CA ASP A 96 -13.55 14.65 7.69
C ASP A 96 -14.76 15.23 6.96
N LEU A 97 -15.23 14.52 5.91
CA LEU A 97 -16.38 14.93 5.11
C LEU A 97 -17.64 15.02 5.98
N ALA A 98 -17.69 14.32 7.11
CA ALA A 98 -18.79 14.43 8.08
C ALA A 98 -18.77 15.74 8.88
N ARG A 99 -17.67 16.50 8.83
CA ARG A 99 -17.50 17.82 9.49
C ARG A 99 -17.54 18.99 8.51
N MET A 100 -17.71 18.74 7.23
CA MET A 100 -17.85 19.79 6.23
C MET A 100 -19.30 20.27 6.19
N GLU A 101 -19.51 21.57 6.34
CA GLU A 101 -20.84 22.19 6.22
C GLU A 101 -21.37 22.01 4.79
N ALA A 102 -22.59 21.50 4.65
CA ALA A 102 -23.19 21.25 3.34
C ALA A 102 -23.42 22.58 2.61
N ALA A 103 -22.66 22.81 1.52
CA ALA A 103 -22.63 24.08 0.79
C ALA A 103 -23.87 24.35 -0.10
N GLY A 104 -24.99 23.65 0.09
CA GLY A 104 -26.18 23.86 -0.74
C GLY A 104 -27.46 23.27 -0.16
N SER A 105 -28.50 24.10 -0.08
CA SER A 105 -29.89 23.68 0.02
C SER A 105 -30.51 23.76 -1.38
N ALA A 106 -30.93 22.62 -1.92
CA ALA A 106 -31.71 22.52 -3.16
C ALA A 106 -33.19 22.86 -2.93
#